data_AF-A0A626YMZ5-F1
#
_entry.id   AF-A0A626YMZ5-F1
#
_cell.length_a   1.000
_cell.length_b   1.000
_cell.length_c   1.000
_cell.angle_alpha   90.00
_cell.angle_beta   90.00
_cell.angle_gamma   90.00
#
_symmetry.space_group_name_H-M   'P 1'
#
loop_
_entity.id
_entity.type
_entity.pdbx_description
1 polymer ?
#
loop_
_entity_poly.entity_id
_entity_poly.type
_entity_poly.pdbx_seq_one_letter_code
_entity_poly.pdbx_strand_id
1 'polypeptide(L)' 'MKVLIINDTGNSYHWGCYGTSTAIKESLRLRGINEIVTFSCEEGSKIENSPKKSLLVYSKNKLIRRLASYYYSKHL' A
#
# COMPACT_ATOMS: atom_id res chain seq x y z
N MET A 1 -7.39 6.20 -13.37
CA MET A 1 -7.62 6.12 -11.89
C MET A 1 -6.43 5.41 -11.28
N LYS A 2 -5.83 5.96 -10.23
CA LYS A 2 -4.63 5.42 -9.58
C LYS A 2 -4.99 4.81 -8.23
N VAL A 3 -4.50 3.60 -7.94
CA VAL A 3 -4.76 2.88 -6.68
C VAL A 3 -3.45 2.70 -5.92
N LEU A 4 -3.49 2.97 -4.62
CA LEU A 4 -2.40 2.70 -3.70
C LEU A 4 -2.75 1.46 -2.85
N ILE A 5 -1.95 0.42 -2.94
CA ILE A 5 -2.03 -0.75 -2.07
C ILE A 5 -0.95 -0.62 -0.99
N ILE A 6 -1.39 -0.68 0.27
CA ILE A 6 -0.50 -0.63 1.43
C ILE A 6 -0.41 -2.02 2.02
N ASN A 7 0.76 -2.39 2.56
CA ASN A 7 1.06 -3.75 3.01
C ASN A 7 0.89 -4.75 1.86
N ASP A 8 1.50 -4.42 0.72
CA ASP A 8 1.60 -5.37 -0.39
C ASP A 8 2.46 -6.56 0.04
N THR A 9 1.83 -7.72 0.15
CA THR A 9 2.49 -8.99 0.53
C THR A 9 3.19 -9.63 -0.67
N GLY A 10 2.89 -9.22 -1.89
CA GLY A 10 3.25 -9.95 -3.10
C GLY A 10 2.94 -11.44 -2.96
N ASN A 11 3.97 -12.26 -3.17
CA ASN A 11 3.95 -13.71 -2.98
C ASN A 11 4.58 -14.15 -1.65
N SER A 12 4.80 -13.23 -0.71
CA SER A 12 5.29 -13.51 0.64
C SER A 12 4.12 -13.77 1.60
N TYR A 13 4.29 -14.69 2.55
CA TYR A 13 3.33 -14.89 3.64
C TYR A 13 3.52 -13.81 4.70
N HIS A 14 2.47 -13.07 5.03
CA HIS A 14 2.51 -12.08 6.11
C HIS A 14 1.20 -12.06 6.90
N TRP A 15 1.30 -12.26 8.22
CA TRP A 15 0.18 -12.19 9.17
C TRP A 15 -1.09 -12.97 8.75
N GLY A 16 -0.93 -14.17 8.18
CA GLY A 16 -2.08 -14.98 7.72
C GLY A 16 -2.46 -14.78 6.26
N CYS A 17 -1.89 -13.80 5.57
CA CYS A 17 -2.18 -13.50 4.17
C CYS A 17 -1.04 -13.98 3.25
N TYR A 18 -1.38 -14.78 2.24
CA TYR A 18 -0.47 -15.23 1.18
C TYR A 18 -1.08 -14.93 -0.18
N GLY A 19 -0.35 -14.23 -1.06
CA GLY A 19 -0.82 -13.94 -2.42
C GLY A 19 -2.06 -13.04 -2.51
N THR A 20 -2.59 -12.54 -1.39
CA THR A 20 -3.82 -11.73 -1.35
C THR A 20 -3.67 -10.44 -2.15
N SER A 21 -2.52 -9.77 -2.05
CA SER A 21 -2.29 -8.55 -2.84
C SER A 21 -2.15 -8.83 -4.34
N THR A 22 -1.65 -10.00 -4.74
CA THR A 22 -1.61 -10.44 -6.14
C THR A 22 -3.03 -10.57 -6.71
N ALA A 23 -3.92 -11.29 -6.01
CA ALA A 23 -5.31 -11.44 -6.41
C ALA A 23 -6.06 -10.09 -6.48
N ILE A 24 -5.79 -9.18 -5.54
CA ILE A 24 -6.35 -7.82 -5.57
C ILE A 24 -5.87 -7.06 -6.81
N LYS A 25 -4.57 -7.10 -7.13
CA LYS A 25 -4.01 -6.43 -8.32
C LYS A 25 -4.63 -6.96 -9.62
N GLU A 26 -4.81 -8.27 -9.73
CA GLU A 26 -5.47 -8.88 -10.89
C GLU A 26 -6.91 -8.41 -11.03
N SER A 27 -7.68 -8.42 -9.93
CA SER A 27 -9.06 -7.91 -9.94
C SER A 27 -9.15 -6.42 -10.33
N LEU A 28 -8.20 -5.59 -9.86
CA LEU A 28 -8.14 -4.18 -10.23
C LEU A 28 -7.82 -4.00 -11.73
N ARG A 29 -6.88 -4.78 -12.26
CA ARG A 29 -6.54 -4.77 -13.69
C ARG A 29 -7.71 -5.18 -14.57
N LEU A 30 -8.47 -6.21 -14.17
CA LEU A 30 -9.70 -6.64 -14.85
C LEU A 30 -10.78 -5.53 -14.88
N ARG A 31 -10.72 -4.58 -13.95
CA ARG A 31 -11.60 -3.39 -13.90
C ARG A 31 -11.02 -2.18 -14.64
N GLY A 32 -9.94 -2.35 -15.41
CA GLY A 32 -9.29 -1.29 -16.18
C GLY A 32 -8.38 -0.36 -15.38
N ILE A 33 -7.97 -0.75 -14.17
CA ILE A 33 -7.04 0.02 -13.35
C ILE A 33 -5.62 -0.48 -13.61
N ASN A 34 -4.86 0.31 -14.38
CA ASN A 34 -3.49 -0.04 -14.78
C ASN A 34 -2.44 0.61 -13.88
N GLU A 35 -2.73 1.76 -13.28
CA GLU A 35 -1.82 2.46 -12.37
C GLU A 35 -2.02 2.00 -10.93
N ILE A 36 -1.31 0.94 -10.55
CA ILE A 36 -1.30 0.40 -9.19
C ILE A 36 0.07 0.66 -8.57
N VAL A 37 0.09 1.48 -7.53
CA VAL A 37 1.27 1.74 -6.71
C VAL A 37 1.19 0.92 -5.44
N THR A 38 2.31 0.37 -5.01
CA THR A 38 2.37 -0.52 -3.86
C THR A 38 3.37 -0.04 -2.83
N PHE A 39 3.07 -0.32 -1.57
CA PHE A 39 3.99 -0.18 -0.46
C PHE A 39 4.07 -1.54 0.23
N SER A 40 5.21 -2.23 0.11
CA SER A 40 5.32 -3.62 0.53
C SER A 40 5.34 -3.75 2.05
N CYS A 41 4.93 -4.93 2.55
CA CYS A 41 5.05 -5.26 3.96
C CYS A 41 6.51 -5.23 4.42
N GLU A 42 7.41 -5.70 3.55
CA GLU A 42 8.84 -5.78 3.80
C GLU A 42 9.45 -4.37 3.94
N GLU A 43 9.14 -3.46 3.02
CA GLU A 43 9.56 -2.06 3.12
C GLU A 43 8.97 -1.38 4.34
N GLY A 44 7.69 -1.61 4.63
CA GLY A 44 7.01 -1.04 5.79
C GLY A 44 7.49 -1.57 7.14
N SER A 45 8.23 -2.68 7.16
CA SER A 45 8.82 -3.22 8.39
C SER A 45 10.16 -2.55 8.76
N LYS A 46 10.80 -1.86 7.80
CA LYS A 46 12.07 -1.20 8.01
C LYS A 46 11.91 0.07 8.85
N ILE A 47 12.86 0.32 9.75
CA ILE A 47 12.80 1.43 10.72
C ILE A 47 12.77 2.77 10.01
N GLU A 48 13.56 2.94 8.95
CA GLU A 48 13.61 4.15 8.12
C GLU A 48 12.26 4.50 7.49
N ASN A 49 11.37 3.51 7.32
CA ASN A 49 10.03 3.69 6.76
C ASN A 49 8.93 3.79 7.82
N SER A 50 9.27 3.69 9.11
CA SER A 50 8.32 3.80 10.23
C SER A 50 7.53 5.11 10.23
N PRO A 51 8.13 6.30 9.98
CA PRO A 51 7.38 7.55 9.89
C PRO A 51 6.34 7.52 8.75
N LYS A 52 6.73 7.01 7.58
CA LYS A 52 5.84 6.86 6.41
C LYS A 52 4.67 5.94 6.72
N LYS A 53 4.91 4.78 7.33
CA LYS A 53 3.86 3.84 7.74
C LYS A 53 2.93 4.44 8.80
N SER A 54 3.50 5.17 9.75
CA SER A 54 2.74 5.89 10.77
C SER A 54 1.79 6.91 10.14
N LEU A 55 2.23 7.66 9.13
CA LEU A 55 1.38 8.62 8.42
C LEU A 55 0.31 7.96 7.55
N LEU A 56 0.67 6.89 6.83
CA LEU A 56 -0.22 6.21 5.88
C LEU A 56 -1.29 5.34 6.56
N VAL A 57 -0.92 4.60 7.60
CA VAL A 57 -1.75 3.55 8.20
C VAL A 57 -2.24 3.94 9.59
N TYR A 58 -1.33 4.39 10.46
CA TYR A 58 -1.59 4.45 11.90
C TYR A 58 -2.00 5.84 12.42
N SER A 59 -1.85 6.89 11.62
CA SER A 59 -2.21 8.25 12.02
C SER A 59 -3.68 8.28 12.39
N LYS A 60 -4.03 8.79 13.57
CA LYS A 60 -5.43 8.89 14.01
C LYS A 60 -6.22 9.90 13.17
N ASN A 61 -5.55 10.88 12.56
CA ASN A 61 -6.18 11.93 11.75
C ASN A 61 -6.39 11.46 10.29
N LYS A 62 -7.66 11.39 9.87
CA LYS A 62 -8.05 10.96 8.51
C LYS A 62 -7.53 11.88 7.40
N LEU A 63 -7.46 13.19 7.65
CA LEU A 63 -6.94 14.15 6.67
C LEU A 63 -5.45 13.91 6.43
N ILE A 64 -4.68 13.70 7.50
CA ILE A 64 -3.25 13.38 7.41
C ILE A 64 -3.04 12.09 6.60
N ARG A 65 -3.81 11.02 6.89
CA ARG A 65 -3.73 9.78 6.10
C ARG A 65 -4.01 10.04 4.62
N ARG A 66 -5.05 10.81 4.29
CA ARG A 66 -5.44 11.11 2.91
C ARG A 66 -4.36 11.92 2.16
N LEU A 67 -3.79 12.93 2.81
CA LEU A 67 -2.70 13.73 2.25
C LEU A 67 -1.43 12.88 2.06
N ALA A 68 -1.09 12.04 3.04
CA ALA A 68 0.03 11.11 2.93
C ALA A 68 -0.17 10.12 1.78
N SER A 69 -1.37 9.53 1.64
CA SER A 69 -1.68 8.64 0.51
C SER A 69 -1.53 9.36 -0.84
N TYR A 70 -2.02 10.61 -0.94
CA TYR A 70 -1.86 11.39 -2.17
C TYR A 70 -0.40 11.68 -2.49
N TYR A 71 0.36 12.15 -1.50
CA TYR A 71 1.79 12.43 -1.65
C TYR A 71 2.56 11.17 -2.08
N TYR A 72 2.45 10.09 -1.31
CA TYR A 72 3.23 8.87 -1.59
C TYR A 72 2.77 8.15 -2.86
N SER A 73 1.49 8.20 -3.23
CA SER A 73 1.05 7.65 -4.52
C SER A 73 1.60 8.44 -5.72
N LYS A 74 2.07 9.68 -5.55
CA LYS A 74 2.75 10.42 -6.62
C LYS A 74 4.24 10.14 -6.71
N HIS A 75 4.87 9.70 -5.62
CA HIS A 75 6.33 9.62 -5.49
C HIS A 75 6.88 8.19 -5.33
N LEU A 76 6.01 7.19 -5.22
CA LEU A 76 6.29 5.77 -5.39
C LEU A 76 5.99 5.38 -6.84
#